data_AF-A0A5D3CD10-F1
#
_entry.id   AF-A0A5D3CD10-F1
#
_cell.length_a   1.000
_cell.length_b   1.000
_cell.length_c   1.000
_cell.angle_alpha   90.00
_cell.angle_beta   90.00
_cell.angle_gamma   90.00
#
_symmetry.space_group_name_H-M   'P 1'
#
loop_
_entity.id
_entity.type
_entity.pdbx_description
1 polymer ?
#
loop_
_entity_poly.entity_id
_entity_poly.type
_entity_poly.pdbx_seq_one_letter_code
_entity_poly.pdbx_strand_id
1 'polypeptide(L)'
;MSLKSQAEQLLKYLVLSDPVVPYISIPAGVLASKLVYDLTDLISGVYFKSYSNLSRIQRVEWNNRAMSTVHAIFITAAALYMVFLSDLYSDRYFGPITFRSSTISTFGLGVSVGYFITDLVMILWFYPAIGGMEYVIHHLLSLLAVAYAMLTGEGQLYTYMVLISETTTPGINLRWYLDTAGMKKSKAYLINGIVIFFAWLVARILLFMYLFYHVYLHLNQDQAGGVRLVDEVCVSSIDVRKRF
;
A
#
# COMPACT_ATOMS: atom_id res chain seq x y z
N MET A 1 -36.70 -8.17 1.72
CA MET A 1 -35.56 -9.01 1.32
C MET A 1 -35.43 -10.12 2.38
N SER A 2 -35.46 -11.39 1.97
CA SER A 2 -35.49 -12.54 2.90
C SER A 2 -34.18 -12.66 3.68
N LEU A 3 -34.21 -13.15 4.93
CA LEU A 3 -33.01 -13.51 5.72
C LEU A 3 -32.06 -14.40 4.92
N LYS A 4 -32.62 -15.25 4.04
CA LYS A 4 -31.88 -16.10 3.11
C LYS A 4 -31.13 -15.29 2.04
N SER A 5 -31.71 -14.21 1.52
CA SER A 5 -31.05 -13.34 0.54
C SER A 5 -30.00 -12.40 1.15
N GLN A 6 -30.17 -12.00 2.42
CA GLN A 6 -29.11 -11.30 3.16
C GLN A 6 -27.96 -12.24 3.49
N ALA A 7 -28.28 -13.46 3.96
CA ALA A 7 -27.28 -14.49 4.15
C ALA A 7 -26.57 -14.84 2.83
N GLU A 8 -27.27 -14.92 1.70
CA GLU A 8 -26.68 -15.14 0.38
C GLU A 8 -25.83 -13.96 -0.10
N GLN A 9 -26.18 -12.72 0.24
CA GLN A 9 -25.35 -11.53 -0.03
C GLN A 9 -24.09 -11.51 0.84
N LEU A 10 -24.23 -11.82 2.13
CA LEU A 10 -23.12 -11.89 3.08
C LEU A 10 -22.20 -13.08 2.75
N LEU A 11 -22.78 -14.21 2.33
CA LEU A 11 -22.07 -15.37 1.83
C LEU A 11 -21.39 -15.04 0.51
N LYS A 12 -22.04 -14.34 -0.43
CA LYS A 12 -21.39 -13.83 -1.64
C LYS A 12 -20.27 -12.87 -1.30
N TYR A 13 -20.41 -11.97 -0.33
CA TYR A 13 -19.35 -11.05 0.08
C TYR A 13 -18.16 -11.79 0.72
N LEU A 14 -18.43 -12.81 1.54
CA LEU A 14 -17.42 -13.72 2.13
C LEU A 14 -16.79 -14.67 1.09
N VAL A 15 -17.48 -14.99 0.00
CA VAL A 15 -17.06 -15.91 -1.06
C VAL A 15 -16.43 -15.18 -2.27
N LEU A 16 -16.74 -13.89 -2.49
CA LEU A 16 -16.21 -13.07 -3.59
C LEU A 16 -14.88 -12.37 -3.28
N SER A 17 -14.43 -12.33 -2.02
CA SER A 17 -13.00 -12.14 -1.74
C SER A 17 -12.31 -13.39 -2.26
N ASP A 18 -11.92 -13.38 -3.54
CA ASP A 18 -11.31 -14.50 -4.24
C ASP A 18 -10.19 -15.06 -3.35
N PRO A 19 -10.43 -16.18 -2.64
CA PRO A 19 -9.61 -16.56 -1.50
C PRO A 19 -8.20 -16.87 -1.95
N VAL A 20 -8.02 -17.13 -3.24
CA VAL A 20 -6.78 -17.46 -3.92
C VAL A 20 -5.85 -16.25 -4.06
N VAL A 21 -6.38 -15.03 -4.18
CA VAL A 21 -5.56 -13.85 -4.53
C VAL A 21 -4.46 -13.60 -3.50
N PRO A 22 -4.74 -13.51 -2.17
CA PRO A 22 -3.68 -13.34 -1.18
C PRO A 22 -2.61 -14.43 -1.21
N TYR A 23 -3.02 -15.70 -1.42
CA TYR A 23 -2.10 -16.85 -1.46
C TYR A 23 -1.14 -16.80 -2.65
N ILE A 24 -1.47 -16.07 -3.72
CA ILE A 24 -0.57 -15.88 -4.88
C ILE A 24 0.20 -14.57 -4.75
N SER A 25 -0.47 -13.47 -4.41
CA SER A 25 0.13 -12.14 -4.42
C SER A 25 1.20 -11.96 -3.33
N ILE A 26 1.01 -12.54 -2.14
CA ILE A 26 1.99 -12.41 -1.05
C ILE A 26 3.30 -13.13 -1.42
N PRO A 27 3.30 -14.42 -1.81
CA PRO A 27 4.52 -15.06 -2.28
C PRO A 27 5.14 -14.35 -3.48
N ALA A 28 4.32 -13.84 -4.42
CA ALA A 28 4.83 -13.05 -5.55
C ALA A 28 5.62 -11.82 -5.07
N GLY A 29 5.11 -11.09 -4.07
CA GLY A 29 5.81 -9.94 -3.46
C GLY A 29 7.12 -10.32 -2.77
N VAL A 30 7.15 -11.45 -2.04
CA VAL A 30 8.38 -11.97 -1.41
C VAL A 30 9.41 -12.38 -2.47
N LEU A 31 8.98 -13.11 -3.50
CA LEU A 31 9.86 -13.57 -4.59
C LEU A 31 10.39 -12.39 -5.41
N ALA A 32 9.55 -11.38 -5.69
CA ALA A 32 9.97 -10.16 -6.37
C ALA A 32 11.00 -9.40 -5.53
N SER A 33 10.76 -9.25 -4.22
CA SER A 33 11.69 -8.62 -3.28
C SER A 33 13.06 -9.32 -3.29
N LYS A 34 13.06 -10.66 -3.19
CA LYS A 34 14.29 -11.46 -3.26
C LYS A 34 15.01 -11.30 -4.60
N LEU A 35 14.27 -11.38 -5.71
CA LEU A 35 14.84 -11.24 -7.05
C LEU A 35 15.50 -9.86 -7.23
N VAL A 36 14.84 -8.78 -6.81
CA VAL A 36 15.40 -7.42 -6.87
C VAL A 36 16.66 -7.31 -6.02
N TYR A 37 16.65 -7.89 -4.81
CA TYR A 37 17.82 -7.91 -3.94
C TYR A 37 19.02 -8.61 -4.61
N ASP A 38 18.82 -9.84 -5.11
CA ASP A 38 19.87 -10.64 -5.74
C ASP A 38 20.41 -9.97 -7.02
N LEU A 39 19.51 -9.42 -7.86
CA LEU A 39 19.90 -8.69 -9.07
C LEU A 39 20.66 -7.42 -8.72
N THR A 40 20.26 -6.70 -7.67
CA THR A 40 20.97 -5.50 -7.22
C THR A 40 22.37 -5.85 -6.75
N ASP A 41 22.53 -6.92 -5.97
CA ASP A 41 23.84 -7.39 -5.49
C ASP A 41 24.76 -7.72 -6.67
N LEU A 42 24.24 -8.48 -7.65
CA LEU A 42 24.97 -8.88 -8.84
C LEU A 42 25.38 -7.68 -9.71
N ILE A 43 24.40 -6.85 -10.09
CA ILE A 43 24.64 -5.68 -10.95
C ILE A 43 25.55 -4.69 -10.23
N SER A 44 25.35 -4.45 -8.94
CA SER A 44 26.15 -3.48 -8.20
C SER A 44 27.59 -3.94 -8.01
N GLY A 45 27.82 -5.24 -7.79
CA GLY A 45 29.16 -5.82 -7.74
C GLY A 45 29.95 -5.68 -9.04
N VAL A 46 29.27 -5.66 -10.19
CA VAL A 46 29.90 -5.54 -11.51
C VAL A 46 30.14 -4.08 -11.90
N TYR A 47 29.16 -3.20 -11.71
CA TYR A 47 29.16 -1.87 -12.32
C TYR A 47 29.55 -0.73 -11.36
N PHE A 48 29.39 -0.89 -10.04
CA PHE A 48 29.64 0.19 -9.08
C PHE A 48 30.89 -0.10 -8.24
N LYS A 49 32.02 0.53 -8.59
CA LYS A 49 33.25 0.46 -7.77
C LYS A 49 33.02 0.89 -6.31
N SER A 50 32.15 1.87 -6.09
CA SER A 50 31.76 2.31 -4.75
C SER A 50 31.14 1.17 -3.93
N TYR A 51 30.33 0.31 -4.56
CA TYR A 51 29.68 -0.83 -3.92
C TYR A 51 30.68 -1.88 -3.44
N SER A 52 31.68 -2.22 -4.25
CA SER A 52 32.70 -3.20 -3.90
C SER A 52 33.55 -2.79 -2.69
N ASN A 53 33.68 -1.49 -2.44
CA ASN A 53 34.42 -0.92 -1.30
C ASN A 53 33.56 -0.79 -0.03
N LEU A 54 32.25 -1.07 -0.09
CA LEU A 54 31.37 -0.98 1.07
C LEU A 54 31.60 -2.15 2.04
N SER A 55 31.39 -1.87 3.34
CA SER A 55 31.31 -2.92 4.35
C SER A 55 30.14 -3.87 4.06
N ARG A 56 30.18 -5.07 4.65
CA ARG A 56 29.10 -6.07 4.49
C ARG A 56 27.72 -5.51 4.82
N ILE A 57 27.62 -4.73 5.90
CA ILE A 57 26.35 -4.12 6.33
C ILE A 57 25.89 -3.02 5.38
N GLN A 58 26.80 -2.17 4.90
CA GLN A 58 26.45 -1.15 3.91
C GLN A 58 25.98 -1.75 2.58
N ARG A 59 26.52 -2.91 2.17
CA ARG A 59 26.02 -3.65 1.00
C ARG A 59 24.61 -4.18 1.22
N VAL A 60 24.32 -4.71 2.41
CA VAL A 60 22.96 -5.11 2.80
C VAL A 60 22.01 -3.92 2.72
N GLU A 61 22.36 -2.78 3.33
CA GLU A 61 21.54 -1.56 3.25
C GLU A 61 21.37 -1.08 1.81
N TRP A 62 22.44 -1.10 1.02
CA TRP A 62 22.42 -0.72 -0.40
C TRP A 62 21.41 -1.55 -1.20
N ASN A 63 21.44 -2.87 -1.03
CA ASN A 63 20.53 -3.77 -1.73
C ASN A 63 19.09 -3.65 -1.20
N ASN A 64 18.91 -3.47 0.11
CA ASN A 64 17.61 -3.25 0.72
C ASN A 64 16.94 -1.95 0.22
N ARG A 65 17.74 -0.89 0.01
CA ARG A 65 17.26 0.37 -0.58
C ARG A 65 16.84 0.23 -2.06
N ALA A 66 17.43 -0.71 -2.80
CA ALA A 66 17.02 -0.94 -4.18
C ALA A 66 15.68 -1.69 -4.21
N MET A 67 15.53 -2.70 -3.34
CA MET A 67 14.28 -3.40 -3.12
C MET A 67 13.14 -2.43 -2.76
N SER A 68 13.35 -1.55 -1.78
CA SER A 68 12.35 -0.54 -1.39
C SER A 68 12.06 0.48 -2.48
N THR A 69 13.07 0.85 -3.30
CA THR A 69 12.87 1.73 -4.45
C THR A 69 11.96 1.10 -5.50
N VAL A 70 12.16 -0.18 -5.83
CA VAL A 70 11.35 -0.88 -6.84
C VAL A 70 9.91 -1.06 -6.33
N HIS A 71 9.74 -1.46 -5.07
CA HIS A 71 8.40 -1.55 -4.46
C HIS A 71 7.69 -0.19 -4.46
N ALA A 72 8.38 0.87 -4.02
CA ALA A 72 7.80 2.20 -3.97
C ALA A 72 7.31 2.69 -5.35
N ILE A 73 8.08 2.43 -6.42
CA ILE A 73 7.66 2.73 -7.79
C ILE A 73 6.41 1.93 -8.16
N PHE A 74 6.43 0.61 -7.93
CA PHE A 74 5.30 -0.28 -8.21
C PHE A 74 4.03 0.17 -7.49
N ILE A 75 4.09 0.35 -6.16
CA ILE A 75 2.90 0.63 -5.37
C ILE A 75 2.39 2.05 -5.59
N THR A 76 3.26 3.02 -5.83
CA THR A 76 2.85 4.38 -6.20
C THR A 76 2.11 4.37 -7.54
N ALA A 77 2.63 3.67 -8.56
CA ALA A 77 1.96 3.56 -9.85
C ALA A 77 0.60 2.86 -9.73
N ALA A 78 0.55 1.75 -9.00
CA ALA A 78 -0.70 1.03 -8.71
C ALA A 78 -1.69 1.92 -7.96
N ALA A 79 -1.24 2.67 -6.95
CA ALA A 79 -2.09 3.56 -6.16
C ALA A 79 -2.65 4.71 -6.99
N LEU A 80 -1.83 5.38 -7.80
CA LEU A 80 -2.29 6.45 -8.67
C LEU A 80 -3.32 5.94 -9.69
N TYR A 81 -3.09 4.74 -10.25
CA TYR A 81 -4.05 4.11 -11.14
C TYR A 81 -5.36 3.81 -10.40
N MET A 82 -5.30 3.14 -9.25
CA MET A 82 -6.49 2.76 -8.49
C MET A 82 -7.30 3.97 -8.02
N VAL A 83 -6.64 4.99 -7.46
CA VAL A 83 -7.30 6.15 -6.86
C VAL A 83 -7.84 7.12 -7.91
N PHE A 84 -7.10 7.39 -9.00
CA PHE A 84 -7.44 8.49 -9.91
C PHE A 84 -7.86 8.04 -11.31
N LEU A 85 -7.42 6.88 -11.78
CA LEU A 85 -7.66 6.44 -13.16
C LEU A 85 -8.70 5.33 -13.25
N SER A 86 -8.84 4.52 -12.21
CA SER A 86 -9.81 3.45 -12.16
C SER A 86 -11.19 3.97 -11.74
N ASP A 87 -12.23 3.34 -12.27
CA ASP A 87 -13.61 3.65 -11.88
C ASP A 87 -14.01 3.03 -10.53
N LEU A 88 -13.15 2.19 -9.92
CA LEU A 88 -13.47 1.39 -8.72
C LEU A 88 -14.00 2.24 -7.55
N TYR A 89 -13.47 3.44 -7.39
CA TYR A 89 -13.80 4.37 -6.31
C TYR A 89 -14.66 5.56 -6.78
N SER A 90 -15.29 5.46 -7.96
CA SER A 90 -16.18 6.51 -8.47
C SER A 90 -17.49 6.58 -7.70
N ASP A 91 -17.99 7.78 -7.40
CA ASP A 91 -19.31 8.00 -6.78
C ASP A 91 -20.50 7.46 -7.59
N ARG A 92 -20.26 7.03 -8.84
CA ARG A 92 -21.27 6.42 -9.72
C ARG A 92 -21.76 5.07 -9.24
N TYR A 93 -20.98 4.35 -8.44
CA TYR A 93 -21.38 3.05 -7.89
C TYR A 93 -22.15 3.21 -6.58
N PHE A 94 -23.07 2.29 -6.31
CA PHE A 94 -23.86 2.26 -5.08
C PHE A 94 -23.09 1.57 -3.93
N GLY A 95 -23.35 1.99 -2.69
CA GLY A 95 -22.73 1.44 -1.48
C GLY A 95 -21.52 2.26 -0.99
N PRO A 96 -21.07 2.07 0.26
CA PRO A 96 -20.03 2.91 0.84
C PRO A 96 -18.68 2.65 0.16
N ILE A 97 -17.94 3.73 -0.11
CA ILE A 97 -16.67 3.67 -0.84
C ILE A 97 -15.58 2.85 -0.13
N THR A 98 -15.71 2.74 1.20
CA THR A 98 -14.86 1.96 2.12
C THR A 98 -14.92 0.46 1.90
N PHE A 99 -16.03 -0.07 1.37
CA PHE A 99 -16.21 -1.52 1.13
C PHE A 99 -15.93 -1.94 -0.32
N ARG A 100 -15.30 -1.07 -1.11
CA ARG A 100 -15.04 -1.33 -2.53
C ARG A 100 -13.64 -1.91 -2.74
N SER A 101 -13.60 -3.04 -3.40
CA SER A 101 -12.36 -3.73 -3.78
C SER A 101 -12.54 -4.48 -5.10
N SER A 102 -11.43 -4.89 -5.69
CA SER A 102 -11.35 -5.68 -6.92
C SER A 102 -10.21 -6.69 -6.80
N THR A 103 -10.19 -7.73 -7.63
CA THR A 103 -9.08 -8.69 -7.67
C THR A 103 -7.73 -8.00 -7.93
N ILE A 104 -7.68 -7.01 -8.81
CA ILE A 104 -6.43 -6.30 -9.16
C ILE A 104 -5.96 -5.43 -8.00
N SER A 105 -6.88 -4.73 -7.32
CA SER A 105 -6.55 -3.90 -6.16
C SER A 105 -6.09 -4.78 -4.98
N THR A 106 -6.80 -5.87 -4.69
CA THR A 106 -6.36 -6.84 -3.67
C THR A 106 -5.01 -7.46 -4.01
N PHE A 107 -4.77 -7.84 -5.28
CA PHE A 107 -3.48 -8.38 -5.72
C PHE A 107 -2.33 -7.38 -5.51
N GLY A 108 -2.52 -6.11 -5.88
CA GLY A 108 -1.51 -5.07 -5.70
C GLY A 108 -1.15 -4.82 -4.23
N LEU A 109 -2.15 -4.82 -3.34
CA LEU A 109 -1.92 -4.74 -1.90
C LEU A 109 -1.20 -6.00 -1.39
N GLY A 110 -1.54 -7.19 -1.88
CA GLY A 110 -0.89 -8.43 -1.45
C GLY A 110 0.58 -8.55 -1.87
N VAL A 111 0.94 -8.04 -3.06
CA VAL A 111 2.36 -7.87 -3.42
C VAL A 111 3.07 -6.96 -2.42
N SER A 112 2.41 -5.88 -1.98
CA SER A 112 2.97 -4.98 -0.97
C SER A 112 3.08 -5.61 0.41
N VAL A 113 2.14 -6.46 0.83
CA VAL A 113 2.25 -7.26 2.06
C VAL A 113 3.51 -8.15 2.01
N GLY A 114 3.73 -8.85 0.90
CA GLY A 114 4.93 -9.68 0.72
C GLY A 114 6.24 -8.86 0.82
N TYR A 115 6.25 -7.65 0.24
CA TYR A 115 7.36 -6.72 0.40
C TYR A 115 7.55 -6.29 1.86
N PHE A 116 6.49 -5.80 2.53
CA PHE A 116 6.59 -5.31 3.92
C PHE A 116 7.05 -6.41 4.89
N ILE A 117 6.62 -7.67 4.69
CA ILE A 117 7.15 -8.81 5.44
C ILE A 117 8.65 -8.96 5.21
N THR A 118 9.09 -8.95 3.95
CA THR A 118 10.51 -9.12 3.59
C THR A 118 11.36 -8.01 4.21
N ASP A 119 10.92 -6.75 4.07
CA ASP A 119 11.65 -5.59 4.57
C ASP A 119 11.69 -5.55 6.10
N LEU A 120 10.56 -5.87 6.77
CA LEU A 120 10.52 -5.97 8.23
C LEU A 120 11.46 -7.06 8.76
N VAL A 121 11.50 -8.23 8.12
CA VAL A 121 12.44 -9.30 8.48
C VAL A 121 13.88 -8.82 8.33
N MET A 122 14.23 -8.12 7.24
CA MET A 122 15.56 -7.55 7.04
C MET A 122 15.91 -6.54 8.13
N ILE A 123 15.02 -5.58 8.42
CA ILE A 123 15.21 -4.56 9.45
C ILE A 123 15.47 -5.21 10.82
N LEU A 124 14.68 -6.22 11.19
CA LEU A 124 14.83 -6.92 12.47
C LEU A 124 16.12 -7.75 12.52
N TRP A 125 16.47 -8.43 11.42
CA TRP A 125 17.66 -9.29 11.36
C TRP A 125 18.96 -8.50 11.48
N PHE A 126 18.99 -7.30 10.90
CA PHE A 126 20.14 -6.41 10.90
C PHE A 126 19.98 -5.23 11.86
N TYR A 127 19.02 -5.29 12.80
CA TYR A 127 18.78 -4.22 13.76
C TYR A 127 20.01 -4.00 14.67
N PRO A 128 20.40 -2.76 14.99
CA PRO A 128 19.86 -1.47 14.52
C PRO A 128 20.58 -0.90 13.29
N ALA A 129 21.37 -1.71 12.59
CA ALA A 129 22.35 -1.25 11.61
C ALA A 129 21.75 -0.71 10.30
N ILE A 130 20.56 -1.16 9.92
CA ILE A 130 19.87 -0.70 8.68
C ILE A 130 18.54 0.03 8.95
N GLY A 131 18.24 0.33 10.22
CA GLY A 131 17.04 1.04 10.63
C GLY A 131 16.86 1.10 12.15
N GLY A 132 16.41 2.26 12.65
CA GLY A 132 16.04 2.46 14.05
C GLY A 132 14.65 1.92 14.41
N MET A 133 14.23 2.13 15.67
CA MET A 133 12.93 1.67 16.16
C MET A 133 11.75 2.31 15.40
N GLU A 134 11.93 3.54 14.94
CA GLU A 134 10.97 4.24 14.09
C GLU A 134 10.68 3.49 12.78
N TYR A 135 11.68 2.83 12.19
CA TYR A 135 11.50 2.02 10.99
C TYR A 135 10.71 0.75 11.32
N VAL A 136 11.04 0.08 12.43
CA VAL A 136 10.34 -1.13 12.89
C VAL A 136 8.85 -0.84 13.10
N ILE A 137 8.53 0.21 13.86
CA ILE A 137 7.15 0.60 14.15
C ILE A 137 6.43 0.98 12.85
N HIS A 138 7.07 1.78 11.99
CA HIS A 138 6.48 2.20 10.73
C HIS A 138 6.15 1.00 9.82
N HIS A 139 7.07 0.05 9.65
CA HIS A 139 6.85 -1.12 8.80
C HIS A 139 5.82 -2.07 9.41
N LEU A 140 5.81 -2.24 10.74
CA LEU A 140 4.79 -3.05 11.41
C LEU A 140 3.38 -2.48 11.23
N LEU A 141 3.20 -1.18 11.48
CA LEU A 141 1.91 -0.52 11.30
C LEU A 141 1.45 -0.54 9.84
N SER A 142 2.38 -0.31 8.90
CA SER A 142 2.09 -0.37 7.47
C SER A 142 1.72 -1.80 7.05
N LEU A 143 2.44 -2.82 7.51
CA LEU A 143 2.13 -4.22 7.25
C LEU A 143 0.72 -4.58 7.74
N LEU A 144 0.39 -4.21 8.98
CA LEU A 144 -0.93 -4.51 9.55
C LEU A 144 -2.05 -3.79 8.80
N ALA A 145 -1.89 -2.51 8.46
CA ALA A 145 -2.89 -1.74 7.74
C ALA A 145 -3.11 -2.26 6.31
N VAL A 146 -2.04 -2.54 5.58
CA VAL A 146 -2.11 -3.05 4.21
C VAL A 146 -2.64 -4.48 4.19
N ALA A 147 -2.21 -5.34 5.11
CA ALA A 147 -2.71 -6.71 5.23
C ALA A 147 -4.20 -6.73 5.58
N TYR A 148 -4.65 -5.87 6.50
CA TYR A 148 -6.06 -5.73 6.83
C TYR A 148 -6.88 -5.38 5.58
N ALA A 149 -6.53 -4.29 4.87
CA ALA A 149 -7.25 -3.86 3.69
C ALA A 149 -7.23 -4.87 2.53
N MET A 150 -6.14 -5.63 2.41
CA MET A 150 -6.03 -6.73 1.45
C MET A 150 -6.95 -7.91 1.82
N LEU A 151 -6.96 -8.34 3.09
CA LEU A 151 -7.70 -9.53 3.54
C LEU A 151 -9.21 -9.27 3.62
N THR A 152 -9.63 -8.10 4.08
CA THR A 152 -11.05 -7.77 4.26
C THR A 152 -11.68 -7.16 3.00
N GLY A 153 -10.86 -6.60 2.11
CA GLY A 153 -11.34 -5.79 1.00
C GLY A 153 -11.83 -4.40 1.44
N GLU A 154 -11.68 -4.05 2.72
CA GLU A 154 -12.17 -2.79 3.30
C GLU A 154 -11.06 -1.74 3.35
N GLY A 155 -11.44 -0.47 3.23
CA GLY A 155 -10.53 0.66 3.33
C GLY A 155 -9.49 0.76 2.21
N GLN A 156 -9.58 -0.04 1.14
CA GLN A 156 -8.56 -0.09 0.09
C GLN A 156 -8.29 1.28 -0.55
N LEU A 157 -9.32 2.11 -0.77
CA LEU A 157 -9.15 3.47 -1.27
C LEU A 157 -8.15 4.27 -0.42
N TYR A 158 -8.38 4.31 0.90
CA TYR A 158 -7.56 5.09 1.81
C TYR A 158 -6.19 4.48 2.02
N THR A 159 -6.09 3.14 2.02
CA THR A 159 -4.79 2.45 2.00
C THR A 159 -3.99 2.85 0.76
N TYR A 160 -4.59 2.86 -0.43
CA TYR A 160 -3.91 3.33 -1.63
C TYR A 160 -3.56 4.82 -1.58
N MET A 161 -4.43 5.69 -1.08
CA MET A 161 -4.09 7.10 -0.87
C MET A 161 -2.87 7.27 0.03
N VAL A 162 -2.78 6.52 1.14
CA VAL A 162 -1.60 6.54 2.01
C VAL A 162 -0.36 6.02 1.27
N LEU A 163 -0.49 4.95 0.49
CA LEU A 163 0.62 4.34 -0.25
C LEU A 163 1.18 5.22 -1.37
N ILE A 164 0.44 6.23 -1.88
CA ILE A 164 1.02 7.24 -2.78
C ILE A 164 2.20 7.98 -2.12
N SER A 165 2.22 8.08 -0.78
CA SER A 165 3.33 8.71 -0.06
C SER A 165 4.69 8.01 -0.22
N GLU A 166 4.69 6.75 -0.68
CA GLU A 166 5.88 6.01 -1.08
C GLU A 166 6.58 6.63 -2.30
N THR A 167 5.93 7.54 -3.04
CA THR A 167 6.57 8.27 -4.15
C THR A 167 7.84 9.02 -3.74
N THR A 168 7.99 9.32 -2.44
CA THR A 168 9.16 10.00 -1.87
C THR A 168 10.35 9.05 -1.64
N THR A 169 10.10 7.75 -1.47
CA THR A 169 11.08 6.71 -1.12
C THR A 169 12.21 6.57 -2.15
N PRO A 170 11.95 6.52 -3.48
CA PRO A 170 13.02 6.49 -4.49
C PRO A 170 13.96 7.69 -4.39
N GLY A 171 13.42 8.88 -4.11
CA GLY A 171 14.21 10.10 -3.94
C GLY A 171 15.13 10.01 -2.72
N ILE A 172 14.58 9.57 -1.58
CA ILE A 172 15.32 9.37 -0.32
C ILE A 172 16.44 8.33 -0.50
N ASN A 173 16.15 7.21 -1.15
CA ASN A 173 17.15 6.17 -1.43
C ASN A 173 18.24 6.66 -2.39
N LEU A 174 17.87 7.39 -3.45
CA LEU A 174 18.85 8.02 -4.34
C LEU A 174 19.76 8.99 -3.60
N ARG A 175 19.20 9.79 -2.68
CA ARG A 175 19.99 10.70 -1.84
C ARG A 175 21.02 9.94 -1.01
N TRP A 176 20.61 8.83 -0.42
CA TRP A 176 21.50 7.96 0.35
C TRP A 176 22.60 7.37 -0.54
N TYR A 177 22.27 6.86 -1.74
CA TYR A 177 23.27 6.35 -2.68
C TYR A 177 24.30 7.41 -3.05
N LEU A 178 23.87 8.64 -3.31
CA LEU A 178 24.77 9.76 -3.60
C LEU A 178 25.67 10.09 -2.40
N ASP A 179 25.16 10.06 -1.17
CA ASP A 179 25.99 10.30 0.03
C ASP A 179 27.01 9.18 0.23
N THR A 180 26.56 7.92 0.16
CA THR A 180 27.39 6.72 0.28
C THR A 180 28.46 6.64 -0.80
N ALA A 181 28.20 7.17 -1.99
CA ALA A 181 29.18 7.29 -3.07
C ALA A 181 30.12 8.51 -2.92
N GLY A 182 30.04 9.28 -1.83
CA GLY A 182 30.86 10.47 -1.60
C GLY A 182 30.45 11.71 -2.41
N MET A 183 29.25 11.70 -2.99
CA MET A 183 28.75 12.74 -3.92
C MET A 183 27.88 13.80 -3.24
N LYS A 184 27.97 13.98 -1.92
CA LYS A 184 27.16 14.94 -1.14
C LYS A 184 27.27 16.40 -1.61
N LYS A 185 28.42 16.79 -2.18
CA LYS A 185 28.69 18.15 -2.70
C LYS A 185 28.28 18.33 -4.17
N SER A 186 27.73 17.31 -4.82
CA SER A 186 27.37 17.35 -6.24
C SER A 186 26.08 18.14 -6.48
N LYS A 187 25.92 18.67 -7.71
CA LYS A 187 24.65 19.27 -8.16
C LYS A 187 23.51 18.24 -8.14
N ALA A 188 23.79 16.97 -8.42
CA ALA A 188 22.80 15.89 -8.37
C ALA A 188 22.21 15.73 -6.96
N TYR A 189 23.04 15.78 -5.91
CA TYR A 189 22.59 15.71 -4.52
C TYR A 189 21.73 16.92 -4.13
N LEU A 190 22.07 18.12 -4.61
CA LEU A 190 21.26 19.32 -4.39
C LEU A 190 19.89 19.22 -5.09
N ILE A 191 19.87 18.90 -6.39
CA ILE A 191 18.64 18.78 -7.18
C ILE A 191 17.73 17.70 -6.61
N ASN A 192 18.29 16.53 -6.26
CA ASN A 192 17.54 15.47 -5.60
C ASN A 192 16.87 15.96 -4.30
N GLY A 193 17.58 16.75 -3.48
CA GLY A 193 17.01 17.33 -2.26
C GLY A 193 15.81 18.26 -2.52
N ILE A 194 15.89 19.09 -3.57
CA ILE A 194 14.79 19.96 -4.00
C ILE A 194 13.59 19.13 -4.47
N VAL A 195 13.82 18.10 -5.29
CA VAL A 195 12.76 17.20 -5.77
C VAL A 195 12.08 16.47 -4.61
N ILE A 196 12.83 15.94 -3.65
CA ILE A 196 12.27 15.30 -2.45
C ILE A 196 11.39 16.28 -1.67
N PHE A 197 11.85 17.52 -1.48
CA PHE A 197 11.09 18.53 -0.73
C PHE A 197 9.71 18.78 -1.36
N PHE A 198 9.65 19.01 -2.67
CA PHE A 198 8.37 19.23 -3.36
C PHE A 198 7.50 17.96 -3.40
N ALA A 199 8.11 16.79 -3.64
CA ALA A 199 7.41 15.51 -3.61
C ALA A 199 6.79 15.25 -2.22
N TRP A 200 7.52 15.56 -1.15
CA TRP A 200 7.05 15.44 0.23
C TRP A 200 5.88 16.39 0.50
N LEU A 201 5.98 17.65 0.08
CA LEU A 201 4.90 18.63 0.26
C LEU A 201 3.61 18.14 -0.41
N VAL A 202 3.70 17.66 -1.65
CA VAL A 202 2.52 17.16 -2.39
C VAL A 202 1.99 15.87 -1.77
N ALA A 203 2.84 14.85 -1.62
CA ALA A 203 2.40 13.50 -1.27
C ALA A 203 2.11 13.31 0.22
N ARG A 204 2.67 14.14 1.12
CA ARG A 204 2.51 13.98 2.58
C ARG A 204 1.77 15.13 3.25
N ILE A 205 1.70 16.32 2.65
CA ILE A 205 0.91 17.43 3.19
C ILE A 205 -0.39 17.60 2.41
N LEU A 206 -0.31 17.92 1.11
CA LEU A 206 -1.52 18.18 0.31
C LEU A 206 -2.42 16.95 0.21
N LEU A 207 -1.83 15.79 -0.10
CA LEU A 207 -2.57 14.54 -0.22
C LEU A 207 -3.22 14.11 1.10
N PHE A 208 -2.54 14.28 2.25
CA PHE A 208 -3.12 13.92 3.55
C PHE A 208 -4.22 14.89 3.97
N MET A 209 -4.10 16.19 3.68
CA MET A 209 -5.21 17.13 3.86
C MET A 209 -6.43 16.70 3.04
N TYR A 210 -6.22 16.32 1.77
CA TYR A 210 -7.28 15.78 0.93
C TYR A 210 -7.86 14.48 1.47
N LEU A 211 -7.02 13.54 1.92
CA LEU A 211 -7.43 12.27 2.51
C LEU A 211 -8.36 12.51 3.71
N PHE A 212 -7.94 13.33 4.67
CA PHE A 212 -8.76 13.61 5.86
C PHE A 212 -10.06 14.32 5.53
N TYR A 213 -10.03 15.26 4.58
CA TYR A 213 -11.25 15.90 4.07
C TYR A 213 -12.19 14.89 3.40
N HIS A 214 -11.64 14.00 2.56
CA HIS A 214 -12.42 12.96 1.88
C HIS A 214 -13.04 11.97 2.87
N VAL A 215 -12.26 11.52 3.87
CA VAL A 215 -12.76 10.69 4.96
C VAL A 215 -13.91 11.40 5.66
N TYR A 216 -13.73 12.65 6.07
CA TYR A 216 -14.75 13.44 6.76
C TYR A 216 -16.09 13.50 6.00
N LEU A 217 -16.06 13.70 4.68
CA LEU A 217 -17.25 13.71 3.84
C LEU A 217 -17.96 12.34 3.77
N HIS A 218 -17.19 11.25 3.88
CA HIS A 218 -17.70 9.89 3.70
C HIS A 218 -18.02 9.16 5.01
N LEU A 219 -17.71 9.75 6.18
CA LEU A 219 -18.04 9.16 7.51
C LEU A 219 -19.51 8.74 7.64
N ASN A 220 -20.42 9.53 7.05
CA ASN A 220 -21.86 9.28 7.16
C ASN A 220 -22.37 8.22 6.19
N GLN A 221 -21.60 7.84 5.16
CA GLN A 221 -22.01 6.76 4.23
C GLN A 221 -22.04 5.41 4.93
N ASP A 222 -21.09 5.16 5.84
CA ASP A 222 -21.02 3.93 6.62
C ASP A 222 -22.21 3.83 7.60
N GLN A 223 -22.66 4.96 8.16
CA GLN A 223 -23.82 5.02 9.05
C GLN A 223 -25.15 4.94 8.27
N ALA A 224 -25.28 5.67 7.16
CA ALA A 224 -26.49 5.68 6.34
C ALA A 224 -26.69 4.38 5.56
N GLY A 225 -25.61 3.66 5.21
CA GLY A 225 -25.69 2.32 4.61
C GLY A 225 -26.29 1.29 5.57
N GLY A 226 -25.89 1.34 6.86
CA GLY A 226 -26.49 0.53 7.91
C GLY A 226 -27.96 0.88 8.15
N VAL A 227 -28.31 2.17 8.21
CA VAL A 227 -29.70 2.62 8.42
C VAL A 227 -30.59 2.31 7.22
N ARG A 228 -30.14 2.53 5.97
CA ARG A 228 -30.91 2.17 4.76
C ARG A 228 -31.11 0.67 4.61
N LEU A 229 -30.12 -0.15 4.98
CA LEU A 229 -30.29 -1.61 5.02
C LEU A 229 -31.36 -2.01 6.04
N VAL A 230 -31.37 -1.39 7.22
CA VAL A 230 -32.39 -1.64 8.25
C VAL A 230 -33.77 -1.15 7.78
N ASP A 231 -33.86 0.01 7.14
CA ASP A 231 -35.10 0.57 6.62
C ASP A 231 -35.67 -0.25 5.45
N GLU A 232 -34.85 -0.69 4.49
CA GLU A 232 -35.30 -1.57 3.40
C GLU A 232 -35.73 -2.96 3.90
N VAL A 233 -35.06 -3.48 4.94
CA VAL A 233 -35.47 -4.71 5.62
C VAL A 233 -36.80 -4.51 6.35
N CYS A 234 -36.98 -3.41 7.07
CA CYS A 234 -38.23 -3.06 7.76
C CYS A 234 -39.40 -2.83 6.79
N VAL A 235 -39.20 -2.05 5.73
CA VAL A 235 -40.24 -1.77 4.73
C VAL A 235 -40.63 -3.04 3.97
N SER A 236 -39.67 -3.89 3.61
CA SER A 236 -39.97 -5.15 2.92
C SER A 236 -40.57 -6.24 3.83
N SER A 237 -40.46 -6.14 5.15
CA SER A 237 -41.15 -7.03 6.10
C SER A 237 -42.54 -6.53 6.50
N ILE A 238 -42.84 -5.24 6.31
CA ILE A 238 -44.20 -4.67 6.42
C ILE A 238 -45.05 -5.03 5.20
N ASP A 239 -44.49 -5.04 3.99
CA ASP A 239 -45.23 -5.35 2.76
C ASP A 239 -45.64 -6.85 2.65
N VAL A 240 -44.85 -7.75 3.26
CA VAL A 240 -45.20 -9.19 3.35
C VAL A 240 -46.38 -9.44 4.31
N ARG A 241 -46.63 -8.57 5.30
CA ARG A 241 -47.79 -8.68 6.21
C ARG A 241 -49.11 -8.17 5.62
N LYS A 242 -49.10 -7.54 4.44
CA LYS A 242 -50.32 -7.09 3.74
C LYS A 242 -50.82 -8.04 2.65
N ARG A 243 -50.17 -9.21 2.49
CA ARG A 243 -50.55 -10.25 1.51
C ARG A 243 -51.07 -11.55 2.12
N PHE A 244 -51.50 -11.53 3.39
CA PHE A 244 -52.27 -12.60 4.02
C PHE A 244 -53.54 -12.02 4.63
#